data_AF-A0A957QAG3-F1
#
_entry.id   AF-A0A957QAG3-F1
#
_cell.length_a   1.000
_cell.length_b   1.000
_cell.length_c   1.000
_cell.angle_alpha   90.00
_cell.angle_beta   90.00
_cell.angle_gamma   90.00
#
_symmetry.space_group_name_H-M   'P 1'
#
loop_
_entity.id
_entity.type
_entity.pdbx_description
1 polymer ?
#
loop_
_entity_poly.entity_id
_entity_poly.type
_entity_poly.pdbx_seq_one_letter_code
_entity_poly.pdbx_strand_id
1 'polypeptide(L)'
;MTVEIQHTPNPNARKFVLPQKMFDRPLNISADNVSSAEQATQHPLALQLLALESIYNVFMVQDFVTVNKYPDATWAGLEEEIVRIVAAYFEIDDEMMPDRSGRG
;
A
#
# COMPACT_ATOMS: atom_id res chain seq x y z
N MET A 1 -2.04 11.83 7.02
CA MET A 1 -2.23 11.72 5.54
C MET A 1 -3.67 11.29 5.22
N THR A 2 -4.31 11.74 4.12
CA THR A 2 -5.64 11.24 3.69
C THR A 2 -5.50 10.12 2.65
N VAL A 3 -6.24 9.02 2.76
CA VAL A 3 -6.25 7.92 1.78
C VAL A 3 -7.70 7.66 1.38
N GLU A 4 -8.01 7.73 0.09
CA GLU A 4 -9.35 7.48 -0.44
C GLU A 4 -9.49 6.05 -0.94
N ILE A 5 -10.60 5.40 -0.62
CA ILE A 5 -10.88 4.03 -1.06
C ILE A 5 -11.82 4.07 -2.27
N GLN A 6 -11.39 3.49 -3.38
CA GLN A 6 -12.18 3.32 -4.59
C GLN A 6 -12.44 1.84 -4.88
N HIS A 7 -13.69 1.56 -5.24
CA HIS A 7 -14.13 0.23 -5.60
C HIS A 7 -13.73 -0.05 -7.05
N THR A 8 -13.19 -1.23 -7.27
CA THR A 8 -12.88 -1.73 -8.61
C THR A 8 -14.00 -2.68 -9.06
N PRO A 9 -14.14 -2.96 -10.37
CA PRO A 9 -15.05 -4.01 -10.84
C PRO A 9 -14.69 -5.41 -10.30
N ASN A 10 -13.46 -5.61 -9.82
CA ASN A 10 -13.06 -6.85 -9.15
C ASN A 10 -13.47 -6.78 -7.66
N PRO A 11 -14.38 -7.63 -7.16
CA PRO A 11 -14.80 -7.61 -5.76
C PRO A 11 -13.66 -7.92 -4.78
N ASN A 12 -12.61 -8.59 -5.24
CA ASN A 12 -11.42 -8.93 -4.45
C ASN A 12 -10.33 -7.87 -4.52
N ALA A 13 -10.54 -6.77 -5.24
CA ALA A 13 -9.58 -5.68 -5.32
C ALA A 13 -10.18 -4.34 -4.89
N ARG A 14 -9.37 -3.57 -4.16
CA ARG A 14 -9.66 -2.20 -3.76
C ARG A 14 -8.49 -1.31 -4.14
N LYS A 15 -8.82 -0.11 -4.61
CA LYS A 15 -7.84 0.90 -4.99
C LYS A 15 -7.80 1.96 -3.89
N PHE A 16 -6.63 2.21 -3.34
CA PHE A 16 -6.37 3.22 -2.32
C PHE A 16 -5.63 4.37 -3.00
N VAL A 17 -6.26 5.53 -3.09
CA VAL A 17 -5.74 6.73 -3.77
C VAL A 17 -5.15 7.68 -2.74
N LEU A 18 -3.94 8.13 -3.01
CA LEU A 18 -3.14 9.03 -2.19
C LEU A 18 -3.30 10.45 -2.74
N PRO A 19 -3.08 11.50 -1.92
CA PRO A 19 -3.30 12.88 -2.34
C PRO A 19 -2.26 13.38 -3.35
N GLN A 20 -1.16 12.65 -3.52
CA GLN A 20 -0.06 12.99 -4.43
C GLN A 20 0.67 11.74 -4.94
N LYS A 21 1.44 11.91 -6.00
CA LYS A 21 2.30 10.85 -6.57
C LYS A 21 3.36 10.46 -5.54
N MET A 22 3.30 9.21 -5.08
CA MET A 22 4.28 8.63 -4.15
C MET A 22 5.21 7.61 -4.80
N PHE A 23 4.80 7.00 -5.92
CA PHE A 23 5.54 5.95 -6.61
C PHE A 23 5.95 6.42 -8.01
N ASP A 24 7.27 6.44 -8.28
CA ASP A 24 7.78 6.83 -9.59
C ASP A 24 7.66 5.72 -10.64
N ARG A 25 7.79 4.45 -10.19
CA ARG A 25 7.72 3.26 -11.05
C ARG A 25 6.58 2.34 -10.58
N PRO A 26 5.93 1.61 -11.51
CA PRO A 26 4.97 0.60 -11.14
C PRO A 26 5.68 -0.55 -10.42
N LEU A 27 5.12 -0.96 -9.29
CA LEU A 27 5.57 -2.10 -8.49
C LEU A 27 4.39 -3.06 -8.35
N ASN A 28 4.60 -4.32 -8.71
CA ASN A 28 3.62 -5.38 -8.52
C ASN A 28 4.24 -6.49 -7.69
N ILE A 29 3.69 -6.72 -6.50
CA ILE A 29 4.27 -7.63 -5.52
C ILE A 29 3.18 -8.61 -5.08
N SER A 30 3.40 -9.90 -5.36
CA SER A 30 2.49 -10.99 -4.99
C SER A 30 3.15 -11.94 -4.01
N ALA A 31 2.43 -12.35 -2.96
CA ALA A 31 2.88 -13.38 -2.02
C ALA A 31 3.07 -14.75 -2.68
N ASP A 32 2.28 -15.05 -3.71
CA ASP A 32 2.30 -16.33 -4.43
C ASP A 32 3.50 -16.48 -5.38
N ASN A 33 4.19 -15.37 -5.70
CA ASN A 33 5.35 -15.40 -6.59
C ASN A 33 6.63 -15.24 -5.77
N VAL A 34 7.48 -16.28 -5.72
CA VAL A 34 8.74 -16.26 -4.96
C VAL A 34 9.64 -15.09 -5.36
N SER A 35 9.79 -14.82 -6.67
CA SER A 35 10.55 -13.66 -7.16
C SER A 35 9.93 -12.32 -6.78
N SER A 36 8.63 -12.26 -6.51
CA SER A 36 7.95 -11.07 -5.99
C SER A 36 8.05 -10.97 -4.47
N ALA A 37 8.05 -12.09 -3.74
CA ALA A 37 8.27 -12.11 -2.30
C ALA A 37 9.66 -11.58 -1.91
N GLU A 38 10.71 -11.92 -2.69
CA GLU A 38 12.04 -11.33 -2.51
C GLU A 38 12.07 -9.81 -2.79
N GLN A 39 11.25 -9.34 -3.72
CA GLN A 39 11.06 -7.90 -3.97
C GLN A 39 10.24 -7.23 -2.86
N ALA A 40 9.32 -7.95 -2.20
CA ALA A 40 8.57 -7.46 -1.04
C ALA A 40 9.49 -7.09 0.12
N THR A 41 10.56 -7.88 0.35
CA THR A 41 11.61 -7.54 1.32
C THR A 41 12.34 -6.24 1.02
N GLN A 42 12.26 -5.73 -0.21
CA GLN A 42 12.86 -4.45 -0.60
C GLN A 42 11.88 -3.27 -0.51
N HIS A 43 10.59 -3.51 -0.23
CA HIS A 43 9.59 -2.44 -0.13
C HIS A 43 8.80 -2.53 1.19
N PRO A 44 9.07 -1.67 2.19
CA PRO A 44 8.53 -1.83 3.54
C PRO A 44 6.99 -1.76 3.59
N LEU A 45 6.37 -0.92 2.76
CA LEU A 45 4.91 -0.88 2.65
C LEU A 45 4.32 -2.20 2.14
N ALA A 46 4.95 -2.82 1.13
CA ALA A 46 4.46 -4.05 0.55
C ALA A 46 4.61 -5.21 1.53
N LEU A 47 5.72 -5.23 2.27
CA LEU A 47 5.95 -6.20 3.34
C LEU A 47 4.87 -6.11 4.43
N GLN A 48 4.52 -4.90 4.89
CA GLN A 48 3.47 -4.71 5.89
C GLN A 48 2.09 -5.13 5.37
N LEU A 49 1.75 -4.82 4.12
CA LEU A 49 0.47 -5.20 3.52
C LEU A 49 0.37 -6.71 3.26
N LEU A 50 1.45 -7.34 2.81
CA LEU A 50 1.51 -8.79 2.56
C LEU A 50 1.67 -9.61 3.86
N ALA A 51 2.03 -8.98 4.97
CA ALA A 51 1.97 -9.60 6.29
C ALA A 51 0.52 -9.88 6.73
N LEU A 52 -0.47 -9.21 6.11
CA LEU A 52 -1.87 -9.56 6.27
C LEU A 52 -2.13 -10.84 5.47
N GLU A 53 -2.37 -11.96 6.15
CA GLU A 53 -2.64 -13.27 5.53
C GLU A 53 -3.84 -13.25 4.55
N SER A 54 -4.72 -12.25 4.69
CA SER A 54 -5.85 -12.01 3.80
C SER A 54 -5.47 -11.41 2.45
N ILE A 55 -4.27 -10.85 2.29
CA ILE A 55 -3.79 -10.16 1.09
C ILE A 55 -2.78 -11.03 0.35
N TYR A 56 -2.95 -11.15 -0.97
CA TYR A 56 -2.04 -11.95 -1.79
C TYR A 56 -1.25 -11.13 -2.81
N ASN A 57 -1.70 -9.91 -3.11
CA ASN A 57 -1.05 -9.06 -4.08
C ASN A 57 -1.27 -7.58 -3.78
N VAL A 58 -0.23 -6.79 -4.02
CA VAL A 58 -0.18 -5.35 -3.86
C VAL A 58 0.44 -4.74 -5.12
N PHE A 59 -0.27 -3.80 -5.73
CA PHE A 59 0.18 -3.07 -6.91
C PHE A 59 0.25 -1.57 -6.60
N MET A 60 1.42 -0.97 -6.72
CA MET A 60 1.67 0.43 -6.39
C MET A 60 2.16 1.16 -7.63
N VAL A 61 1.51 2.27 -8.00
CA VAL A 61 1.93 3.09 -9.12
C VAL A 61 1.39 4.51 -8.97
N GLN A 62 2.21 5.50 -9.33
CA GLN A 62 1.85 6.91 -9.26
C GLN A 62 1.35 7.32 -7.85
N ASP A 63 0.08 7.67 -7.74
CA ASP A 63 -0.61 8.11 -6.53
C ASP A 63 -1.52 7.04 -5.93
N PHE A 64 -1.47 5.78 -6.38
CA PHE A 64 -2.40 4.78 -5.88
C PHE A 64 -1.78 3.41 -5.61
N VAL A 65 -2.43 2.71 -4.68
CA VAL A 65 -2.11 1.35 -4.25
C VAL A 65 -3.34 0.49 -4.45
N THR A 66 -3.26 -0.52 -5.30
CA THR A 66 -4.30 -1.54 -5.45
C THR A 66 -3.93 -2.73 -4.59
N VAL A 67 -4.85 -3.19 -3.75
CA VAL A 67 -4.65 -4.33 -2.89
C VAL A 67 -5.66 -5.41 -3.27
N ASN A 68 -5.16 -6.63 -3.48
CA ASN A 68 -5.97 -7.78 -3.80
C ASN A 68 -5.98 -8.76 -2.62
N LYS A 69 -7.18 -9.03 -2.12
CA LYS A 69 -7.41 -10.00 -1.05
C LYS A 69 -7.74 -11.39 -1.59
N TYR A 70 -7.50 -12.42 -0.81
CA TYR A 70 -7.99 -13.76 -1.11
C TYR A 70 -9.53 -13.76 -1.18
N PRO A 71 -10.13 -14.63 -2.02
CA PRO A 71 -11.59 -14.68 -2.18
C PRO A 71 -12.33 -15.03 -0.88
N ASP A 72 -11.70 -15.78 0.03
CA ASP A 72 -12.26 -16.21 1.31
C ASP A 72 -12.24 -15.09 2.39
N ALA A 73 -11.39 -14.07 2.21
CA ALA A 73 -11.27 -12.97 3.15
C ALA A 73 -12.40 -11.93 3.00
N THR A 74 -12.68 -11.18 4.07
CA THR A 74 -13.66 -10.08 4.05
C THR A 74 -12.98 -8.72 4.04
N TRP A 75 -13.63 -7.72 3.44
CA TRP A 75 -13.17 -6.33 3.47
C TRP A 75 -13.48 -5.63 4.80
N ALA A 76 -14.39 -6.18 5.61
CA ALA A 76 -14.76 -5.61 6.91
C ALA A 76 -13.53 -5.48 7.82
N GLY A 77 -13.19 -4.25 8.22
CA GLY A 77 -12.00 -3.93 9.02
C GLY A 77 -10.68 -3.96 8.26
N LEU A 78 -10.58 -4.75 7.19
CA LEU A 78 -9.39 -4.84 6.34
C LEU A 78 -9.13 -3.52 5.58
N GLU A 79 -10.18 -2.87 5.08
CA GLU A 79 -10.10 -1.56 4.43
C GLU A 79 -9.50 -0.49 5.35
N GLU A 80 -9.96 -0.43 6.61
CA GLU A 80 -9.44 0.51 7.61
C GLU A 80 -7.99 0.18 7.99
N GLU A 81 -7.64 -1.10 8.11
CA GLU A 81 -6.28 -1.51 8.43
C GLU A 81 -5.29 -1.15 7.32
N ILE A 82 -5.66 -1.38 6.06
CA ILE A 82 -4.83 -1.00 4.92
C ILE A 82 -4.62 0.51 4.89
N VAL A 83 -5.68 1.31 5.11
CA VAL A 83 -5.57 2.77 5.20
C VAL A 83 -4.58 3.18 6.29
N ARG A 84 -4.66 2.56 7.48
CA ARG A 84 -3.73 2.84 8.57
C ARG A 84 -2.29 2.52 8.21
N ILE A 85 -2.02 1.34 7.65
CA ILE A 85 -0.67 0.91 7.25
C ILE A 85 -0.09 1.86 6.19
N VAL A 86 -0.89 2.20 5.17
CA VAL A 86 -0.47 3.10 4.09
C VAL A 86 -0.20 4.51 4.61
N ALA A 87 -1.11 5.06 5.42
CA ALA A 87 -0.93 6.39 6.00
C ALA A 87 0.31 6.44 6.91
N ALA A 88 0.47 5.47 7.81
CA ALA A 88 1.60 5.39 8.73
C ALA A 88 2.93 5.27 8.00
N TYR A 89 3.00 4.51 6.90
CA TYR A 89 4.21 4.38 6.10
C TYR A 89 4.74 5.74 5.58
N PHE A 90 3.84 6.61 5.12
CA PHE A 90 4.21 7.93 4.60
C PHE A 90 4.31 9.00 5.68
N GLU A 91 3.62 8.85 6.81
CA GLU A 91 3.80 9.74 7.96
C GLU A 91 5.16 9.53 8.64
N ILE A 92 5.65 8.29 8.71
CA ILE A 92 7.00 7.98 9.17
C ILE A 92 8.08 8.55 8.23
N ASP A 93 7.83 8.55 6.91
CA ASP A 93 8.75 9.15 5.93
C ASP A 93 8.86 10.68 6.11
N ASP A 94 7.73 11.36 6.40
CA ASP A 94 7.71 12.79 6.71
C ASP A 94 8.45 13.12 8.02
N GLU A 95 8.24 12.33 9.09
CA GLU A 95 8.95 12.49 10.37
C GLU A 95 10.45 12.17 10.29
N MET A 96 10.86 11.25 9.41
CA MET A 96 12.27 10.96 9.14
C MET A 96 12.97 12.02 8.26
N MET A 97 12.25 13.05 7.81
CA MET A 97 12.82 14.28 7.27
C MET A 97 12.74 15.44 8.28
N PRO A 98 13.44 15.40 9.44
CA PRO A 98 13.46 16.54 10.36
C PRO A 98 14.24 17.76 9.81
N ASP A 99 14.81 17.69 8.60
CA ASP A 99 15.45 18.83 7.94
C ASP A 99 14.76 19.23 6.64
N ARG A 100 13.74 20.07 6.79
CA ARG A 100 13.68 21.29 5.98
C ARG A 100 13.84 22.49 6.91
N SER A 101 15.04 22.67 7.45
CA SER A 101 15.41 23.96 8.02
C SER A 101 15.24 25.06 6.97
N GLY A 102 14.40 26.04 7.29
CA GLY A 102 14.65 27.45 6.99
C GLY A 102 14.68 27.89 5.52
N ARG A 103 13.56 28.47 5.08
CA ARG A 103 13.48 29.73 4.30
C ARG A 103 12.01 29.97 3.95
N GLY A 104 11.42 31.13 4.24
CA GLY A 104 11.90 32.38 4.80
C GLY A 104 10.71 33.33 5.01
#